data_AF-A0A8C3SI96-F1
#
_entry.id   AF-A0A8C3SI96-F1
#
_cell.length_a   1.000
_cell.length_b   1.000
_cell.length_c   1.000
_cell.angle_alpha   90.00
_cell.angle_beta   90.00
_cell.angle_gamma   90.00
#
_symmetry.space_group_name_H-M   'P 1'
#
loop_
_entity.id
_entity.type
_entity.pdbx_description
1 polymer ?
#
loop_
_entity_poly.entity_id
_entity_poly.type
_entity_poly.pdbx_seq_one_letter_code
_entity_poly.pdbx_strand_id
1 'polypeptide(L)'
;MHTQPEMDDCLEMLKDEEEALWENVECNRHMLSRYINPAKLTPYLRQCKVIDEQDEDEVLNSHMLLSKINRAGRLLDILHTKGQRGYVVFLESLEFYYPELYKLASVPEEIRGHEGLTHFLMNEIIKLQQQVKTKDVQRCELLAKSRQLEDDRKQLKLNKIELLTFQERYNKMKEERNNYNDELIKVKDENYNLAMRYAQLSEEKNMAVMRSRDLQLEVKEMLWIGLGIKHRWRIKCSNWLSGFSIMLKVYLLCLSRLEAQDILKCYAEMMCISVRFPVRGVTSQPMEKGKTLFFQHQ
;
A
#
# COMPACT_ATOMS: atom_id res chain seq x y z
N MET A 1 -14.10 36.21 -29.69
CA MET A 1 -12.67 36.53 -29.90
C MET A 1 -12.02 35.22 -30.33
N HIS A 2 -11.94 34.99 -31.63
CA HIS A 2 -10.77 35.30 -32.47
C HIS A 2 -9.50 34.68 -31.91
N THR A 3 -9.05 33.60 -32.54
CA THR A 3 -7.77 33.60 -33.28
C THR A 3 -7.63 32.30 -34.09
N GLN A 4 -8.12 32.34 -35.33
CA GLN A 4 -7.44 31.68 -36.44
C GLN A 4 -7.11 32.77 -37.48
N PRO A 5 -5.95 33.45 -37.37
CA PRO A 5 -5.43 34.28 -38.44
C PRO A 5 -3.97 33.94 -38.83
N GLU A 6 -3.33 32.94 -38.22
CA GLU A 6 -1.88 32.75 -38.39
C GLU A 6 -1.47 32.08 -39.71
N MET A 7 -2.41 31.46 -40.42
CA MET A 7 -2.12 30.75 -41.68
C MET A 7 -2.37 31.60 -42.94
N ASP A 8 -3.16 32.67 -42.84
CA ASP A 8 -3.38 33.63 -43.93
C ASP A 8 -2.27 34.70 -43.94
N ASP A 9 -1.82 35.15 -42.76
CA ASP A 9 -0.74 36.15 -42.59
C ASP A 9 0.59 35.70 -43.24
N CYS A 10 0.92 34.40 -43.17
CA CYS A 10 2.14 33.88 -43.79
C CYS A 10 2.08 33.87 -45.32
N LEU A 11 0.89 33.72 -45.90
CA LEU A 11 0.71 33.71 -47.36
C LEU A 11 0.63 35.14 -47.92
N GLU A 12 0.12 36.08 -47.13
CA GLU A 12 0.06 37.50 -47.45
C GLU A 12 1.46 38.13 -47.37
N MET A 13 2.26 37.84 -46.34
CA MET A 13 3.66 38.26 -46.24
C MET A 13 4.54 37.77 -47.41
N LEU A 14 4.33 36.54 -47.91
CA LEU A 14 5.10 36.02 -49.04
C LEU A 14 4.75 36.71 -50.36
N LYS A 15 3.52 37.20 -50.52
CA LYS A 15 3.10 38.00 -51.67
C LYS A 15 3.66 39.42 -51.60
N ASP A 16 3.67 40.01 -50.41
CA ASP A 16 4.26 41.33 -50.17
C ASP A 16 5.76 41.33 -50.49
N GLU A 17 6.47 40.25 -50.13
CA GLU A 17 7.89 40.08 -50.50
C GLU A 17 8.09 39.87 -52.01
N GLU A 18 7.17 39.16 -52.69
CA GLU A 18 7.23 38.93 -54.13
C GLU A 18 6.93 40.19 -54.97
N GLU A 19 5.98 41.01 -54.52
CA GLU A 19 5.61 42.29 -55.13
C GLU A 19 6.73 43.33 -54.95
N ALA A 20 7.37 43.36 -53.77
CA ALA A 20 8.53 44.22 -53.49
C ALA A 20 9.76 43.91 -54.37
N LEU A 21 9.95 42.65 -54.80
CA LEU A 21 11.03 42.28 -55.70
C LEU A 21 10.84 42.88 -57.10
N TRP A 22 9.61 42.82 -57.62
CA TRP A 22 9.25 43.32 -58.95
C TRP A 22 9.23 44.84 -59.05
N GLU A 23 9.08 45.55 -57.94
CA GLU A 23 9.09 47.03 -57.90
C GLU A 23 10.37 47.62 -58.53
N ASN A 24 11.53 46.99 -58.34
CA ASN A 24 12.79 47.42 -58.95
C ASN A 24 12.81 47.31 -60.49
N VAL A 25 12.10 46.31 -61.03
CA VAL A 25 11.97 46.10 -62.48
C VAL A 25 10.92 47.04 -63.06
N GLU A 26 9.85 47.30 -62.31
CA GLU A 26 8.78 48.22 -62.71
C GLU A 26 9.25 49.68 -62.75
N CYS A 27 10.02 50.13 -61.75
CA CYS A 27 10.65 51.47 -61.75
C CYS A 27 11.56 51.69 -62.97
N ASN A 28 12.22 50.63 -63.45
CA ASN A 28 13.09 50.67 -64.62
C ASN A 28 12.38 50.24 -65.93
N ARG A 29 11.06 50.00 -65.91
CA ARG A 29 10.31 49.37 -67.01
C ARG A 29 10.48 50.06 -68.34
N HIS A 30 10.47 51.40 -68.36
CA HIS A 30 10.65 52.17 -69.60
C HIS A 30 12.04 51.93 -70.21
N MET A 31 13.09 51.89 -69.39
CA MET A 31 14.46 51.64 -69.85
C MET A 31 14.64 50.19 -70.30
N LEU A 32 14.13 49.24 -69.52
CA LEU A 32 14.18 47.82 -69.85
C LEU A 32 13.42 47.54 -71.15
N SER A 33 12.20 48.05 -71.29
CA SER A 33 11.40 47.89 -72.52
C SER A 33 12.08 48.50 -73.75
N ARG A 34 12.83 49.59 -73.58
CA ARG A 34 13.51 50.28 -74.69
C ARG A 34 14.75 49.55 -75.20
N TYR A 35 15.54 48.97 -74.30
CA TYR A 35 16.86 48.42 -74.64
C TYR A 35 16.91 46.89 -74.71
N ILE A 36 15.93 46.19 -74.12
CA ILE A 36 15.83 44.74 -74.21
C ILE A 36 15.35 44.33 -75.60
N ASN A 37 16.04 43.36 -76.18
CA ASN A 37 15.54 42.63 -77.33
C ASN A 37 15.01 41.26 -76.87
N PRO A 38 13.68 41.03 -76.92
CA PRO A 38 13.08 39.79 -76.44
C PRO A 38 13.68 38.53 -77.06
N ALA A 39 14.01 38.57 -78.35
CA ALA A 39 14.58 37.43 -79.07
C ALA A 39 15.94 36.94 -78.52
N LYS A 40 16.64 37.78 -77.76
CA LYS A 40 17.89 37.38 -77.08
C LYS A 40 17.63 36.70 -75.74
N LEU A 41 16.53 37.04 -75.08
CA LEU A 41 16.21 36.53 -73.74
C LEU A 41 15.29 35.30 -73.80
N THR A 42 14.33 35.22 -74.73
CA THR A 42 13.37 34.12 -74.81
C THR A 42 14.00 32.72 -74.86
N PRO A 43 15.13 32.46 -75.56
CA PRO A 43 15.72 31.12 -75.57
C PRO A 43 16.24 30.69 -74.19
N TYR A 44 16.81 31.64 -73.43
CA TYR A 44 17.32 31.40 -72.07
C TYR A 44 16.18 31.23 -71.08
N LEU A 45 15.16 32.09 -71.15
CA LEU A 45 13.97 32.02 -70.30
C LEU A 45 13.21 30.69 -70.52
N ARG A 46 13.15 30.19 -71.76
CA ARG A 46 12.58 28.88 -72.09
C ARG A 46 13.42 27.73 -71.55
N GLN A 47 14.75 27.82 -71.61
CA GLN A 47 15.66 26.82 -71.02
C GLN A 47 15.45 26.68 -69.50
N CYS A 48 15.22 27.80 -68.82
CA CYS A 48 14.94 27.84 -67.38
C CYS A 48 13.49 27.47 -67.01
N LYS A 49 12.65 27.17 -68.01
CA LYS A 49 11.22 26.81 -67.90
C LYS A 49 10.38 27.88 -67.18
N VAL A 50 10.71 29.15 -67.38
CA VAL A 50 9.89 30.26 -66.86
C VAL A 50 8.87 30.74 -67.89
N ILE A 51 9.18 30.60 -69.18
CA ILE A 51 8.25 30.81 -70.29
C ILE A 51 8.14 29.53 -71.12
N ASP A 52 6.99 29.31 -71.74
CA ASP A 52 6.76 28.20 -72.67
C ASP A 52 6.88 28.65 -74.14
N GLU A 53 6.71 27.70 -75.07
CA GLU A 53 6.77 27.96 -76.51
C GLU A 53 5.66 28.91 -76.97
N GLN A 54 4.50 28.88 -76.29
CA GLN A 54 3.36 29.75 -76.59
C GLN A 54 3.63 31.20 -76.16
N ASP A 55 4.20 31.41 -74.97
CA ASP A 55 4.64 32.70 -74.44
C ASP A 55 5.71 33.32 -75.36
N GLU A 56 6.64 32.50 -75.87
CA GLU A 56 7.68 32.94 -76.81
C GLU A 56 7.08 33.37 -78.16
N ASP A 57 6.18 32.57 -78.73
CA ASP A 57 5.49 32.91 -79.98
C ASP A 57 4.62 34.16 -79.83
N GLU A 58 3.98 34.36 -78.68
CA GLU A 58 3.21 35.57 -78.40
C GLU A 58 4.10 36.82 -78.41
N VAL A 59 5.29 36.75 -77.84
CA VAL A 59 6.23 37.89 -77.76
C VAL A 59 6.90 38.16 -79.11
N LEU A 60 7.25 37.13 -79.87
CA LEU A 60 8.03 37.26 -81.11
C LEU A 60 7.17 37.47 -82.35
N ASN A 61 6.02 36.77 -82.45
CA ASN A 61 5.23 36.62 -83.67
C ASN A 61 3.86 37.33 -83.62
N SER A 62 3.51 37.96 -82.51
CA SER A 62 2.25 38.71 -82.40
C SER A 62 2.24 39.96 -83.30
N HIS A 63 1.21 40.04 -84.15
CA HIS A 63 0.99 41.16 -85.07
C HIS A 63 0.46 42.42 -84.34
N MET A 64 0.08 42.29 -83.06
CA MET A 64 -0.38 43.38 -82.20
C MET A 64 0.81 44.18 -81.60
N LEU A 65 2.04 43.65 -81.66
CA LEU A 65 3.24 44.25 -81.08
C LEU A 65 4.17 44.79 -82.18
N LEU A 66 3.75 45.92 -82.77
CA LEU A 66 4.43 46.56 -83.92
C LEU A 66 5.83 47.12 -83.58
N SER A 67 6.08 47.48 -82.32
CA SER A 67 7.36 48.06 -81.85
C SER A 67 8.13 47.09 -80.95
N LYS A 68 9.47 47.11 -81.04
CA LYS A 68 10.37 46.34 -80.16
C LYS A 68 10.13 46.65 -78.67
N ILE A 69 9.75 47.90 -78.37
CA ILE A 69 9.45 48.35 -77.00
C ILE A 69 8.22 47.64 -76.44
N ASN A 70 7.17 47.50 -77.25
CA ASN A 70 5.95 46.83 -76.85
C ASN A 70 6.16 45.31 -76.71
N ARG A 71 7.06 44.72 -77.51
CA ARG A 71 7.45 43.31 -77.38
C ARG A 71 8.18 43.02 -76.08
N ALA A 72 9.12 43.89 -75.70
CA ALA A 72 9.81 43.79 -74.41
C ALA A 72 8.88 44.08 -73.23
N GLY A 73 7.97 45.06 -73.36
CA GLY A 73 6.92 45.29 -72.37
C GLY A 73 6.04 44.07 -72.16
N ARG A 74 5.60 43.41 -73.25
CA ARG A 74 4.80 42.18 -73.15
C ARG A 74 5.56 41.03 -72.50
N LEU A 75 6.86 40.89 -72.78
CA LEU A 75 7.72 39.91 -72.12
C LEU A 75 7.81 40.15 -70.61
N LEU A 76 7.94 41.41 -70.19
CA LEU A 76 7.94 41.77 -68.76
C LEU A 76 6.60 41.45 -68.09
N ASP A 77 5.48 41.72 -68.77
CA ASP A 77 4.15 41.39 -68.24
C ASP A 77 3.97 39.88 -68.06
N ILE A 78 4.46 39.07 -69.01
CA ILE A 78 4.42 37.61 -68.90
C ILE A 78 5.30 37.16 -67.72
N LEU A 79 6.53 37.67 -67.60
CA LEU A 79 7.43 37.30 -66.50
C LEU A 79 6.89 37.71 -65.13
N HIS A 80 6.15 38.82 -65.05
CA HIS A 80 5.46 39.25 -63.84
C HIS A 80 4.46 38.19 -63.35
N THR A 81 3.76 37.50 -64.27
CA THR A 81 2.84 36.40 -63.91
C THR A 81 3.54 35.12 -63.47
N LYS A 82 4.86 35.00 -63.65
CA LYS A 82 5.66 33.81 -63.26
C LYS A 82 6.29 33.95 -61.87
N GLY A 83 6.04 35.06 -61.18
CA GLY A 83 6.40 35.25 -59.78
C GLY A 83 7.90 35.37 -59.51
N GLN A 84 8.33 35.01 -58.29
CA GLN A 84 9.71 35.09 -57.81
C GLN A 84 10.69 34.31 -58.71
N ARG A 85 10.26 33.14 -59.21
CA ARG A 85 11.06 32.33 -60.12
C ARG A 85 11.28 33.03 -61.46
N GLY A 86 10.27 33.73 -61.97
CA GLY A 86 10.39 34.56 -63.17
C GLY A 86 11.37 35.72 -62.97
N TYR A 87 11.29 36.39 -61.83
CA TYR A 87 12.16 37.50 -61.46
C TYR A 87 13.64 37.12 -61.40
N VAL A 88 13.99 36.04 -60.69
CA VAL A 88 15.38 35.60 -60.52
C VAL A 88 16.01 35.23 -61.86
N VAL A 89 15.29 34.44 -62.67
CA VAL A 89 15.77 34.00 -63.98
C VAL A 89 15.86 35.16 -64.97
N PHE A 90 14.96 36.14 -64.85
CA PHE A 90 15.03 37.37 -65.64
C PHE A 90 16.29 38.19 -65.29
N LEU A 91 16.59 38.39 -64.01
CA LEU A 91 17.82 39.08 -63.59
C LEU A 91 19.08 38.36 -64.04
N GLU A 92 19.12 37.03 -63.94
CA GLU A 92 20.23 36.21 -64.45
C GLU A 92 20.40 36.38 -65.97
N SER A 93 19.28 36.44 -66.71
CA SER A 93 19.31 36.73 -68.15
C SER A 93 19.82 38.14 -68.46
N LEU A 94 19.49 39.13 -67.62
CA LEU A 94 20.01 40.49 -67.76
C LEU A 94 21.50 40.57 -67.44
N GLU A 95 21.98 39.85 -66.43
CA GLU A 95 23.41 39.77 -66.10
C GLU A 95 24.22 39.22 -67.28
N PHE A 96 23.69 38.19 -67.95
CA PHE A 96 24.37 37.51 -69.05
C PHE A 96 24.37 38.32 -70.36
N TYR A 97 23.23 38.92 -70.73
CA TYR A 97 23.07 39.58 -72.04
C TYR A 97 23.18 41.11 -72.00
N TYR A 98 22.94 41.73 -70.84
CA TYR A 98 22.87 43.18 -70.65
C TYR A 98 23.44 43.63 -69.28
N PRO A 99 24.75 43.44 -69.02
CA PRO A 99 25.36 43.71 -67.71
C PRO A 99 25.19 45.17 -67.22
N GLU A 100 25.07 46.13 -68.16
CA GLU A 100 24.82 47.54 -67.84
C GLU A 100 23.38 47.79 -67.35
N LEU A 101 22.40 47.01 -67.81
CA LEU A 101 21.02 47.08 -67.32
C LEU A 101 20.86 46.32 -66.00
N TYR A 102 21.63 45.26 -65.78
CA TYR A 102 21.66 44.53 -64.50
C TYR A 102 22.17 45.42 -63.35
N LYS A 103 23.27 46.14 -63.56
CA LYS A 103 23.77 47.13 -62.58
C LYS A 103 22.79 48.28 -62.34
N LEU A 104 21.98 48.61 -63.34
CA LEU A 104 20.94 49.62 -63.23
C LEU A 104 19.76 49.13 -62.38
N ALA A 105 19.32 47.89 -62.59
CA ALA A 105 18.22 47.27 -61.86
C ALA A 105 18.60 46.78 -60.45
N SER A 106 19.87 46.46 -60.20
CA SER A 106 20.37 45.95 -58.91
C SER A 106 20.73 47.05 -57.90
N VAL A 107 20.89 48.30 -58.34
CA VAL A 107 21.16 49.44 -57.46
C VAL A 107 19.85 50.19 -57.27
N PRO A 108 19.24 50.15 -56.07
CA PRO A 108 18.07 50.95 -55.74
C PRO A 108 18.34 52.41 -56.08
N GLU A 109 17.35 53.08 -56.66
CA GLU A 109 17.47 54.47 -57.13
C GLU A 109 17.92 55.44 -56.01
N GLU A 110 17.67 55.08 -54.75
CA GLU A 110 18.09 55.80 -53.53
C GLU A 110 19.61 55.91 -53.32
N ILE A 111 20.44 55.07 -53.95
CA ILE A 111 21.90 55.04 -53.73
C ILE A 111 22.67 55.94 -54.72
N ARG A 112 21.99 56.49 -55.74
CA ARG A 112 22.64 57.29 -56.81
C ARG A 112 22.89 58.74 -56.36
N GLY A 113 23.79 58.91 -55.38
CA GLY A 113 24.31 60.21 -54.90
C GLY A 113 25.03 60.11 -53.54
N HIS A 114 26.04 60.94 -53.29
CA HIS A 114 26.78 60.96 -52.00
C HIS A 114 25.85 61.17 -50.79
N GLU A 115 24.75 61.92 -50.98
CA GLU A 115 23.75 62.20 -49.94
C GLU A 115 22.87 60.96 -49.64
N GLY A 116 22.48 60.20 -50.67
CA GLY A 116 21.72 58.96 -50.52
C GLY A 116 22.51 57.85 -49.83
N LEU A 117 23.80 57.70 -50.18
CA LEU A 117 24.69 56.74 -49.51
C LEU A 117 24.87 57.06 -48.02
N THR A 118 25.02 58.34 -47.68
CA THR A 118 25.18 58.77 -46.28
C THR A 118 23.91 58.54 -45.47
N HIS A 119 22.75 58.81 -46.05
CA HIS A 119 21.45 58.54 -45.42
C HIS A 119 21.22 57.04 -45.22
N PHE A 120 21.56 56.22 -46.22
CA PHE A 120 21.51 54.76 -46.12
C PHE A 120 22.38 54.23 -44.99
N LEU A 121 23.65 54.65 -44.92
CA LEU A 121 24.58 54.25 -43.86
C LEU A 121 24.12 54.71 -42.48
N MET A 122 23.57 55.92 -42.36
CA MET A 122 23.01 56.43 -41.10
C MET A 122 21.82 55.58 -40.64
N ASN A 123 20.91 55.23 -41.55
CA ASN A 123 19.78 54.35 -41.26
C ASN A 123 20.24 52.95 -40.88
N GLU A 124 21.26 52.41 -41.52
CA GLU A 124 21.83 51.11 -41.17
C GLU A 124 22.48 51.13 -39.78
N ILE A 125 23.20 52.19 -39.44
CA ILE A 125 23.75 52.39 -38.08
C ILE A 125 22.63 52.47 -37.04
N ILE A 126 21.55 53.20 -37.32
CA ILE A 126 20.40 53.30 -36.41
C ILE A 126 19.72 51.93 -36.23
N LYS A 127 19.52 51.18 -37.31
CA LYS A 127 18.99 49.80 -37.27
C LYS A 127 19.88 48.89 -36.44
N LEU A 128 21.19 48.90 -36.64
CA LEU A 128 22.14 48.09 -35.87
C LEU A 128 22.14 48.50 -34.39
N GLN A 129 22.10 49.79 -34.07
CA GLN A 129 22.00 50.26 -32.69
C GLN A 129 20.69 49.82 -32.02
N GLN A 130 19.56 49.87 -32.73
CA GLN A 130 18.29 49.35 -32.24
C GLN A 130 18.36 47.84 -32.01
N GLN A 131 18.94 47.07 -32.94
CA GLN A 131 19.14 45.63 -32.76
C GLN A 131 20.00 45.31 -31.53
N VAL A 132 21.09 46.05 -31.30
CA VAL A 132 21.93 45.88 -30.11
C VAL A 132 21.13 46.18 -28.84
N LYS A 133 20.37 47.28 -28.81
CA LYS A 133 19.50 47.60 -27.67
C LYS A 133 18.46 46.52 -27.41
N THR A 134 17.79 46.01 -28.44
CA THR A 134 16.81 44.93 -28.31
C THR A 134 17.48 43.65 -27.78
N LYS A 135 18.65 43.28 -28.32
CA LYS A 135 19.42 42.11 -27.82
C LYS A 135 19.90 42.30 -26.39
N ASP A 136 20.30 43.51 -25.98
CA ASP A 136 20.71 43.81 -24.62
C ASP A 136 19.51 43.72 -23.65
N VAL A 137 18.33 44.22 -24.04
CA VAL A 137 17.10 44.06 -23.26
C VAL A 137 16.75 42.57 -23.10
N GLN A 138 16.77 41.81 -24.19
CA GLN A 138 16.55 40.35 -24.15
C GLN A 138 17.58 39.65 -23.26
N ARG A 139 18.86 40.05 -23.31
CA ARG A 139 19.90 39.50 -22.42
C ARG A 139 19.59 39.81 -20.96
N CYS A 140 19.20 41.04 -20.65
CA CYS A 140 18.82 41.44 -19.30
C CYS A 140 17.60 40.66 -18.77
N GLU A 141 16.58 40.46 -19.60
CA GLU A 141 15.41 39.64 -19.27
C GLU A 141 15.78 38.17 -19.02
N LEU A 142 16.61 37.58 -19.88
CA LEU A 142 17.10 36.21 -19.71
C LEU A 142 17.93 36.06 -18.44
N LEU A 143 18.77 37.04 -18.10
CA LEU A 143 19.54 37.05 -16.85
C LEU A 143 18.63 37.16 -15.63
N ALA A 144 17.60 38.01 -15.67
CA ALA A 144 16.62 38.11 -14.60
C ALA A 144 15.86 36.78 -14.41
N LYS A 145 15.41 36.16 -15.52
CA LYS A 145 14.75 34.86 -15.49
C LYS A 145 15.66 33.75 -14.96
N SER A 146 16.94 33.75 -15.34
CA SER A 146 17.93 32.78 -14.84
C SER A 146 18.11 32.91 -13.33
N ARG A 147 18.20 34.14 -12.81
CA ARG A 147 18.30 34.39 -11.37
C ARG A 147 17.05 33.92 -10.63
N GLN A 148 15.86 34.22 -11.16
CA GLN A 148 14.61 33.75 -10.57
C GLN A 148 14.55 32.22 -10.50
N LEU A 149 14.88 31.52 -11.59
CA LEU A 149 14.89 30.05 -11.63
C LEU A 149 15.93 29.46 -10.67
N GLU A 150 17.07 30.12 -10.47
CA GLU A 150 18.06 29.69 -9.49
C GLU A 150 17.55 29.79 -8.05
N ASP A 151 16.81 30.86 -7.73
CA ASP A 151 16.24 31.07 -6.41
C ASP A 151 15.07 30.12 -6.16
N ASP A 152 14.19 29.91 -7.14
CA ASP A 152 13.13 28.90 -7.10
C ASP A 152 13.73 27.50 -6.89
N ARG A 153 14.84 27.18 -7.57
CA ARG A 153 15.56 25.91 -7.39
C ARG A 153 16.12 25.77 -5.97
N LYS A 154 16.62 26.84 -5.36
CA LYS A 154 17.09 26.81 -3.96
C LYS A 154 15.92 26.59 -3.01
N GLN A 155 14.80 27.30 -3.20
CA GLN A 155 13.59 27.12 -2.41
C GLN A 155 13.05 25.69 -2.51
N LEU A 156 12.95 25.13 -3.72
CA LEU A 156 12.52 23.74 -3.92
C LEU A 156 13.45 22.73 -3.24
N LYS A 157 14.76 22.98 -3.20
CA LYS A 157 15.70 22.14 -2.45
C LYS A 157 15.44 22.19 -0.94
N LEU A 158 15.18 23.36 -0.39
CA LEU A 158 14.84 23.51 1.03
C LEU A 158 13.52 22.79 1.36
N ASN A 159 12.47 23.03 0.57
CA ASN A 159 11.19 22.35 0.72
C ASN A 159 11.32 20.83 0.62
N LYS A 160 12.19 20.32 -0.27
CA LYS A 160 12.47 18.89 -0.38
C LYS A 160 13.10 18.34 0.90
N ILE A 161 14.07 19.05 1.48
CA ILE A 161 14.71 18.63 2.73
C ILE A 161 13.67 18.63 3.86
N GLU A 162 12.87 19.68 3.98
CA GLU A 162 11.79 19.75 4.97
C GLU A 162 10.82 18.58 4.82
N LEU A 163 10.36 18.29 3.60
CA LEU A 163 9.48 17.17 3.32
C LEU A 163 10.09 15.82 3.75
N LEU A 164 11.38 15.61 3.47
CA LEU A 164 12.09 14.41 3.91
C LEU A 164 12.15 14.32 5.44
N THR A 165 12.44 15.41 6.15
CA THR A 165 12.42 15.40 7.62
C THR A 165 11.02 15.14 8.19
N PHE A 166 9.96 15.61 7.52
CA PHE A 166 8.59 15.28 7.91
C PHE A 166 8.28 13.80 7.67
N GLN A 167 8.72 13.25 6.53
CA GLN A 167 8.55 11.84 6.22
C GLN A 167 9.28 10.93 7.20
N GLU A 168 10.51 11.27 7.59
CA GLU A 168 11.28 10.54 8.61
C GLU A 168 10.57 10.55 9.96
N ARG A 169 10.08 11.73 10.41
CA ARG A 169 9.29 11.85 11.64
C ARG A 169 8.02 11.02 11.58
N TYR A 170 7.31 11.05 10.45
CA TYR A 170 6.11 10.24 10.26
C TYR A 170 6.42 8.73 10.34
N ASN A 171 7.48 8.27 9.69
CA ASN A 171 7.90 6.87 9.72
C ASN A 171 8.26 6.42 11.13
N LYS A 172 8.99 7.26 11.88
CA LYS A 172 9.31 6.98 13.28
C LYS A 172 8.05 6.83 14.14
N MET A 173 7.09 7.75 14.03
CA MET A 173 5.82 7.65 14.76
C MET A 173 5.02 6.40 14.35
N LYS A 174 5.08 6.02 13.07
CA LYS A 174 4.44 4.81 12.55
C LYS A 174 5.08 3.54 13.13
N GLU A 175 6.41 3.50 13.22
CA GLU A 175 7.16 2.41 13.85
C GLU A 175 6.84 2.30 15.34
N GLU A 176 6.84 3.41 16.08
CA GLU A 176 6.44 3.44 17.49
C GLU A 176 5.02 2.89 17.67
N ARG A 177 4.06 3.33 16.84
CA ARG A 177 2.69 2.80 16.85
C ARG A 177 2.65 1.30 16.57
N ASN A 178 3.45 0.80 15.63
CA ASN A 178 3.54 -0.64 15.36
C ASN A 178 4.11 -1.39 16.55
N ASN A 179 5.17 -0.88 17.19
CA ASN A 179 5.77 -1.49 18.38
C ASN A 179 4.75 -1.58 19.53
N TYR A 180 3.99 -0.50 19.79
CA TYR A 180 2.92 -0.53 20.78
C TYR A 180 1.80 -1.51 20.43
N ASN A 181 1.50 -1.70 19.14
CA ASN A 181 0.53 -2.69 18.69
C ASN A 181 1.02 -4.12 18.98
N ASP A 182 2.29 -4.41 18.68
CA ASP A 182 2.90 -5.71 18.95
C ASP A 182 2.97 -5.99 20.46
N GLU A 183 3.31 -4.99 21.28
CA GLU A 183 3.26 -5.10 22.74
C GLU A 183 1.84 -5.35 23.25
N LEU A 184 0.84 -4.65 22.70
CA LEU A 184 -0.56 -4.86 23.07
C LEU A 184 -1.03 -6.29 22.74
N ILE A 185 -0.63 -6.84 21.59
CA ILE A 185 -0.93 -8.22 21.22
C ILE A 185 -0.29 -9.19 22.22
N LYS A 186 1.00 -9.00 22.55
CA LYS A 186 1.70 -9.85 23.53
C LYS A 186 1.00 -9.84 24.90
N VAL A 187 0.67 -8.65 25.42
CA VAL A 187 -0.02 -8.52 26.72
C VAL A 187 -1.41 -9.15 26.66
N LYS A 188 -2.12 -9.02 25.54
CA LYS A 188 -3.42 -9.67 25.33
C LYS A 188 -3.29 -11.19 25.37
N ASP A 189 -2.29 -11.75 24.70
CA ASP A 189 -2.04 -13.19 24.68
C ASP A 189 -1.62 -13.71 26.06
N GLU A 190 -0.76 -13.00 26.78
CA GLU A 190 -0.39 -13.30 28.16
C GLU A 190 -1.62 -13.29 29.09
N ASN A 191 -2.50 -12.30 28.94
CA ASN A 191 -3.73 -12.20 29.71
C ASN A 191 -4.68 -13.38 29.44
N TYR A 192 -4.83 -13.80 28.17
CA TYR A 192 -5.60 -15.02 27.84
C TYR A 192 -4.98 -16.27 28.43
N ASN A 193 -3.66 -16.40 28.38
CA ASN A 193 -2.95 -17.52 28.98
C ASN A 193 -3.15 -17.56 30.51
N LEU A 194 -3.11 -16.41 31.18
CA LEU A 194 -3.40 -16.30 32.61
C LEU A 194 -4.85 -16.66 32.93
N ALA A 195 -5.81 -16.16 32.15
CA ALA A 195 -7.22 -16.50 32.33
C ALA A 195 -7.47 -18.01 32.16
N MET A 196 -6.82 -18.64 31.17
CA MET A 196 -6.91 -20.08 30.94
C MET A 196 -6.28 -20.88 32.08
N ARG A 197 -5.10 -20.49 32.56
CA ARG A 197 -4.47 -21.10 33.74
C ARG A 197 -5.31 -20.94 35.00
N TYR A 198 -5.91 -19.76 35.19
CA TYR A 198 -6.80 -19.52 36.33
C TYR A 198 -8.04 -20.42 36.28
N ALA A 199 -8.65 -20.59 35.10
CA ALA A 199 -9.77 -21.50 34.92
C ALA A 199 -9.38 -22.96 35.25
N GLN A 200 -8.23 -23.42 34.77
CA GLN A 200 -7.70 -24.76 35.07
C GLN A 200 -7.47 -24.97 36.58
N LEU A 201 -6.78 -24.03 37.24
CA LEU A 201 -6.53 -24.10 38.68
C LEU A 201 -7.83 -24.05 39.50
N SER A 202 -8.83 -23.30 39.04
CA SER A 202 -10.16 -23.26 39.65
C SER A 202 -10.87 -24.62 39.54
N GLU A 203 -10.79 -25.26 38.37
CA GLU A 203 -11.33 -26.61 38.16
C GLU A 203 -10.63 -27.66 39.03
N GLU A 204 -9.30 -27.63 39.08
CA GLU A 204 -8.50 -28.50 39.96
C GLU A 204 -8.85 -28.33 41.43
N LYS A 205 -8.99 -27.07 41.90
CA LYS A 205 -9.45 -26.77 43.25
C LYS A 205 -10.83 -27.35 43.49
N ASN A 206 -11.78 -27.16 42.57
CA ASN A 206 -13.13 -27.71 42.71
C ASN A 206 -13.12 -29.24 42.76
N MET A 207 -12.30 -29.90 41.93
CA MET A 207 -12.10 -31.35 42.00
C MET A 207 -11.54 -31.80 43.36
N ALA A 208 -10.54 -31.10 43.91
CA ALA A 208 -9.99 -31.39 45.23
C ALA A 208 -11.04 -31.19 46.34
N VAL A 209 -11.86 -30.14 46.25
CA VAL A 209 -12.96 -29.89 47.19
C VAL A 209 -14.01 -30.99 47.12
N MET A 210 -14.41 -31.43 45.93
CA MET A 210 -15.34 -32.54 45.76
C MET A 210 -14.79 -33.84 46.36
N ARG A 211 -13.54 -34.20 46.04
CA ARG A 211 -12.88 -35.37 46.64
C ARG A 211 -12.79 -35.29 48.17
N SER A 212 -12.49 -34.11 48.71
CA SER A 212 -12.47 -33.89 50.17
C SER A 212 -13.85 -34.11 50.80
N ARG A 213 -14.91 -33.63 50.14
CA ARG A 213 -16.29 -33.85 50.59
C ARG A 213 -16.68 -35.33 50.55
N ASP A 214 -16.29 -36.05 49.51
CA ASP A 214 -16.58 -37.49 49.37
C ASP A 214 -15.90 -38.29 50.49
N LEU A 215 -14.60 -38.03 50.75
CA LEU A 215 -13.87 -38.63 51.86
C LEU A 215 -14.51 -38.30 53.22
N GLN A 216 -14.99 -37.06 53.42
CA GLN A 216 -15.71 -36.70 54.65
C GLN A 216 -17.03 -37.48 54.80
N LEU A 217 -17.72 -37.82 53.71
CA LEU A 217 -18.91 -38.64 53.76
C LEU A 217 -18.58 -40.09 54.11
N GLU A 218 -17.53 -40.67 53.52
CA GLU A 218 -17.04 -42.01 53.86
C GLU A 218 -16.64 -42.11 55.34
N VAL A 219 -15.90 -41.13 55.87
CA VAL A 219 -15.54 -41.09 57.29
C VAL A 219 -16.78 -41.02 58.18
N LYS A 220 -17.77 -40.19 57.82
CA LYS A 220 -19.04 -40.12 58.54
C LYS A 220 -19.78 -41.45 58.52
N GLU A 221 -19.85 -42.13 57.38
CA GLU A 221 -20.47 -43.44 57.25
C GLU A 221 -19.78 -44.49 58.13
N MET A 222 -18.45 -44.56 58.08
CA MET A 222 -17.65 -45.45 58.93
C MET A 222 -17.85 -45.16 60.42
N LEU A 223 -17.95 -43.90 60.83
CA LEU A 223 -18.27 -43.51 62.21
C LEU A 223 -19.67 -43.98 62.62
N TRP A 224 -20.69 -43.81 61.77
CA TRP A 224 -22.05 -44.30 62.03
C TRP A 224 -22.08 -45.82 62.20
N ILE A 225 -21.39 -46.56 61.32
CA ILE A 225 -21.25 -48.02 61.43
C ILE A 225 -20.56 -48.39 62.75
N GLY A 226 -19.44 -47.75 63.07
CA GLY A 226 -18.68 -47.98 64.30
C GLY A 226 -19.50 -47.70 65.57
N LEU A 227 -20.25 -46.60 65.59
CA LEU A 227 -21.19 -46.28 66.69
C LEU A 227 -22.32 -47.31 66.79
N GLY A 228 -22.87 -47.76 65.66
CA GLY A 228 -23.87 -48.83 65.62
C GLY A 228 -23.34 -50.15 66.20
N ILE A 229 -22.11 -50.54 65.83
CA ILE A 229 -21.44 -51.74 66.39
C ILE A 229 -21.23 -51.56 67.89
N LYS A 230 -20.70 -50.41 68.34
CA LYS A 230 -20.49 -50.10 69.76
C LYS A 230 -21.78 -50.15 70.57
N HIS A 231 -22.87 -49.60 70.03
CA HIS A 231 -24.19 -49.63 70.65
C HIS A 231 -24.73 -51.08 70.76
N ARG A 232 -24.60 -51.87 69.69
CA ARG A 232 -25.01 -53.29 69.67
C ARG A 232 -24.20 -54.13 70.68
N TRP A 233 -22.90 -53.88 70.80
CA TRP A 233 -22.05 -54.49 71.82
C TRP A 233 -22.46 -54.07 73.23
N ARG A 234 -22.73 -52.78 73.45
CA ARG A 234 -23.23 -52.29 74.75
C ARG A 234 -24.53 -52.98 75.16
N ILE A 235 -25.47 -53.14 74.23
CA ILE A 235 -26.72 -53.89 74.48
C ILE A 235 -26.43 -55.34 74.83
N LYS A 236 -25.59 -56.03 74.05
CA LYS A 236 -25.21 -57.44 74.33
C LYS A 236 -24.57 -57.61 75.70
N CYS A 237 -23.62 -56.73 76.07
CA CYS A 237 -22.99 -56.75 77.39
C CYS A 237 -24.00 -56.49 78.51
N SER A 238 -24.90 -55.50 78.33
CA SER A 238 -25.96 -55.21 79.30
C SER A 238 -26.90 -56.41 79.50
N ASN A 239 -27.32 -57.06 78.40
CA ASN A 239 -28.16 -58.26 78.44
C ASN A 239 -27.44 -59.47 79.08
N TRP A 240 -26.13 -59.61 78.86
CA TRP A 240 -25.35 -60.68 79.47
C TRP A 240 -25.16 -60.45 80.98
N LEU A 241 -24.88 -59.21 81.39
CA LEU A 241 -24.79 -58.83 82.80
C LEU A 241 -26.13 -58.97 83.53
N SER A 242 -27.24 -58.61 82.89
CA SER A 242 -28.58 -58.81 83.46
C SER A 242 -28.91 -60.30 83.58
N GLY A 243 -28.60 -61.11 82.58
CA GLY A 243 -28.70 -62.57 82.65
C GLY A 243 -27.87 -63.18 83.77
N PHE A 244 -26.62 -62.74 83.93
CA PHE A 244 -25.73 -63.17 85.02
C PHE A 244 -26.29 -62.77 86.39
N SER A 245 -26.83 -61.56 86.54
CA SER A 245 -27.48 -61.10 87.76
C SER A 245 -28.73 -61.94 88.12
N ILE A 246 -29.54 -62.29 87.11
CA ILE A 246 -30.70 -63.18 87.30
C ILE A 246 -30.25 -64.56 87.77
N MET A 247 -29.25 -65.15 87.11
CA MET A 247 -28.68 -66.46 87.50
C MET A 247 -28.13 -66.44 88.93
N LEU A 248 -27.42 -65.37 89.32
CA LEU A 248 -26.90 -65.22 90.67
C LEU A 248 -28.01 -65.07 91.72
N LYS A 249 -29.09 -64.34 91.42
CA LYS A 249 -30.27 -64.25 92.29
C LYS A 249 -30.97 -65.60 92.47
N VAL A 250 -31.11 -66.38 91.38
CA VAL A 250 -31.65 -67.75 91.45
C VAL A 250 -30.75 -68.65 92.31
N TYR A 251 -29.43 -68.56 92.12
CA TYR A 251 -28.46 -69.34 92.89
C TYR A 251 -28.49 -68.99 94.39
N LEU A 252 -28.52 -67.69 94.73
CA LEU A 252 -28.65 -67.23 96.11
C LEU A 252 -30.00 -67.63 96.74
N LEU A 253 -31.10 -67.54 96.01
CA LEU A 253 -32.40 -68.06 96.46
C LEU A 253 -32.35 -69.57 96.72
N CYS A 254 -31.64 -70.33 95.89
CA CYS A 254 -31.41 -71.76 96.10
C CYS A 254 -30.57 -72.03 97.36
N LEU A 255 -29.51 -71.26 97.59
CA LEU A 255 -28.69 -71.33 98.79
C LEU A 255 -29.47 -70.99 100.06
N SER A 256 -30.27 -69.92 100.05
CA SER A 256 -31.15 -69.57 101.18
C SER A 256 -32.22 -70.63 101.44
N ARG A 257 -32.62 -71.39 100.40
CA ARG A 257 -33.51 -72.56 100.56
C ARG A 257 -32.78 -73.78 101.14
N LEU A 258 -31.48 -73.93 100.88
CA LEU A 258 -30.64 -74.94 101.53
C LEU A 258 -30.44 -74.63 103.02
N GLU A 259 -30.08 -73.39 103.39
CA GLU A 259 -29.93 -72.99 104.80
C GLU A 259 -31.25 -73.12 105.60
N ALA A 260 -32.40 -72.87 104.96
CA ALA A 260 -33.70 -73.12 105.58
C ALA A 260 -34.06 -74.61 105.75
N GLN A 261 -33.47 -75.51 104.95
CA GLN A 261 -33.65 -76.96 105.11
C GLN A 261 -32.61 -77.59 106.06
N ASP A 262 -31.45 -76.97 106.25
CA ASP A 262 -30.37 -77.50 107.08
C ASP A 262 -30.56 -77.18 108.58
N ILE A 263 -31.27 -76.10 108.94
CA ILE A 263 -31.59 -75.78 110.35
C ILE A 263 -32.65 -76.74 110.95
N LEU A 264 -33.54 -77.33 110.13
CA LEU A 264 -34.50 -78.36 110.61
C LEU A 264 -33.91 -79.77 110.68
N LYS A 265 -32.84 -80.08 109.92
CA LYS A 265 -32.17 -81.38 109.96
C LYS A 265 -31.22 -81.55 111.15
N CYS A 266 -30.61 -80.45 111.63
CA CYS A 266 -29.67 -80.48 112.76
C CYS A 266 -30.29 -80.78 114.14
N TYR A 267 -31.63 -80.75 114.30
CA TYR A 267 -32.29 -81.12 115.56
C TYR A 267 -32.77 -82.59 115.62
N ALA A 268 -32.74 -83.33 114.50
CA ALA A 268 -33.33 -84.67 114.42
C ALA A 268 -32.31 -85.82 114.37
N GLU A 269 -31.04 -85.57 114.04
CA GLU A 269 -30.02 -86.64 113.91
C GLU A 269 -29.16 -86.83 115.19
N MET A 270 -29.54 -86.17 116.29
CA MET A 270 -28.85 -86.28 117.59
C MET A 270 -29.32 -87.46 118.47
N MET A 271 -29.81 -88.57 117.90
CA MET A 271 -30.00 -89.83 118.66
C MET A 271 -30.04 -91.06 117.73
N CYS A 272 -29.14 -92.01 118.02
CA CYS A 272 -29.14 -93.43 117.59
C CYS A 272 -28.42 -93.81 116.30
N ILE A 273 -27.09 -93.92 116.45
CA ILE A 273 -26.27 -95.07 116.06
C ILE A 273 -27.09 -96.38 116.03
N SER A 274 -27.11 -97.12 114.91
CA SER A 274 -26.33 -98.36 114.74
C SER A 274 -26.89 -99.34 113.67
N VAL A 275 -25.95 -99.98 112.96
CA VAL A 275 -25.98 -101.35 112.41
C VAL A 275 -26.05 -101.55 110.87
N ARG A 276 -24.93 -102.11 110.37
CA ARG A 276 -24.69 -103.08 109.25
C ARG A 276 -24.36 -102.62 107.81
N PHE A 277 -23.05 -102.63 107.56
CA PHE A 277 -22.30 -103.25 106.44
C PHE A 277 -22.80 -104.67 106.04
N PRO A 278 -22.37 -105.32 104.90
CA PRO A 278 -21.39 -104.91 103.87
C PRO A 278 -21.61 -105.41 102.38
N VAL A 279 -20.65 -105.03 101.49
CA VAL A 279 -19.90 -105.86 100.47
C VAL A 279 -20.34 -105.96 98.96
N ARG A 280 -19.43 -105.41 98.11
CA ARG A 280 -18.77 -105.84 96.83
C ARG A 280 -19.47 -105.93 95.46
N GLY A 281 -18.69 -105.56 94.42
CA GLY A 281 -18.67 -106.15 93.06
C GLY A 281 -18.51 -105.13 91.92
N VAL A 282 -17.30 -104.71 91.50
CA VAL A 282 -16.49 -105.24 90.37
C VAL A 282 -16.82 -104.67 88.95
N THR A 283 -15.86 -103.89 88.43
CA THR A 283 -15.38 -103.64 87.03
C THR A 283 -16.32 -103.60 85.81
N SER A 284 -16.15 -102.58 84.95
CA SER A 284 -15.53 -102.65 83.59
C SER A 284 -15.96 -101.47 82.67
N GLN A 285 -15.00 -100.97 81.88
CA GLN A 285 -15.12 -100.05 80.71
C GLN A 285 -15.97 -100.67 79.55
N PRO A 286 -16.19 -100.09 78.33
CA PRO A 286 -15.47 -98.96 77.67
C PRO A 286 -16.27 -98.06 76.67
N MET A 287 -15.53 -97.14 76.00
CA MET A 287 -15.69 -96.64 74.59
C MET A 287 -16.95 -95.81 74.24
N GLU A 288 -16.97 -94.80 73.37
CA GLU A 288 -16.02 -94.12 72.48
C GLU A 288 -16.73 -92.95 71.76
N LYS A 289 -15.92 -92.08 71.12
CA LYS A 289 -16.17 -91.34 69.85
C LYS A 289 -17.29 -90.29 69.83
N GLY A 290 -16.98 -89.03 69.56
CA GLY A 290 -16.54 -88.53 68.24
C GLY A 290 -17.68 -87.65 67.70
N LYS A 291 -17.54 -86.61 66.89
CA LYS A 291 -16.50 -86.07 66.00
C LYS A 291 -16.73 -84.53 65.95
N THR A 292 -15.73 -83.66 65.83
CA THR A 292 -15.08 -83.24 64.54
C THR A 292 -16.13 -82.91 63.47
N LEU A 293 -16.21 -81.73 62.86
CA LEU A 293 -15.20 -80.97 62.09
C LEU A 293 -15.78 -79.55 61.83
N PHE A 294 -14.98 -78.48 61.93
CA PHE A 294 -14.27 -77.79 60.82
C PHE A 294 -15.21 -77.31 59.68
N PHE A 295 -15.08 -76.14 59.07
CA PHE A 295 -13.91 -75.39 58.56
C PHE A 295 -14.24 -73.89 58.66
N GLN A 296 -13.35 -73.02 59.16
CA GLN A 296 -12.09 -72.52 58.58
C GLN A 296 -12.29 -71.56 57.40
N HIS A 297 -11.75 -70.35 57.62
CA HIS A 297 -10.94 -69.52 56.72
C HIS A 297 -11.57 -69.09 55.38
N GLN A 298 -11.31 -67.90 54.86
CA GLN A 298 -10.23 -66.95 55.10
C GLN A 298 -10.73 -65.59 54.62
#